data_AF-A0A397NUT7-F1
#
_entry.id   AF-A0A397NUT7-F1
#
_cell.length_a   1.000
_cell.length_b   1.000
_cell.length_c   1.000
_cell.angle_alpha   90.00
_cell.angle_beta   90.00
_cell.angle_gamma   90.00
#
_symmetry.space_group_name_H-M   'P 1'
#
loop_
_entity.id
_entity.type
_entity.pdbx_description
1 polymer ?
#
loop_
_entity_poly.entity_id
_entity_poly.type
_entity_poly.pdbx_seq_one_letter_code
_entity_poly.pdbx_strand_id
1 'polypeptide(L)'
;MKTTLKLEGAAEMERALGELGEELANKAGRSAVSAAARQLRDELKRTAPVGPGKPKVRTSKGGTVTRTDLGHLKDNIRTKREKARKSYTIRYVVHFGNAFWALFRERGTVRQPPRPWAGPTFERMQMQLLNTMLDTLRKRTAAAARRVARQQKRIGHNGGPALED
;
A
#
# COMPACT_ATOMS: atom_id res chain seq x y z
N MET A 1 -4.77 0.10 -21.78
CA MET A 1 -3.37 0.40 -22.17
C MET A 1 -2.43 -0.41 -21.29
N LYS A 2 -1.44 -1.09 -21.89
CA LYS A 2 -0.36 -1.78 -21.18
C LYS A 2 0.86 -0.88 -21.22
N THR A 3 1.14 -0.17 -20.14
CA THR A 3 2.31 0.72 -20.04
C THR A 3 3.53 -0.09 -19.66
N THR A 4 4.52 -0.17 -20.56
CA THR A 4 5.82 -0.81 -20.28
C THR A 4 6.77 0.27 -19.76
N LEU A 5 7.13 0.20 -18.47
CA LEU A 5 8.07 1.13 -17.84
C LEU A 5 9.43 0.42 -17.70
N LYS A 6 10.51 1.01 -18.24
CA LYS A 6 11.88 0.55 -17.98
C LYS A 6 12.35 1.16 -16.67
N LEU A 7 12.79 0.30 -15.73
CA LEU A 7 13.34 0.71 -14.44
C LEU A 7 14.85 0.45 -14.42
N GLU A 8 15.62 1.50 -14.18
CA GLU A 8 17.07 1.39 -13.97
C GLU A 8 17.35 0.78 -12.58
N GLY A 9 18.28 -0.17 -12.51
CA GLY A 9 18.66 -0.82 -11.25
C GLY A 9 17.79 -2.02 -10.83
N ALA A 10 16.83 -2.44 -11.66
CA ALA A 10 15.96 -3.57 -11.34
C ALA A 10 16.71 -4.92 -11.37
N ALA A 11 17.66 -5.08 -12.30
CA ALA A 11 18.43 -6.32 -12.46
C ALA A 11 19.45 -6.52 -11.32
N GLU A 12 20.08 -5.45 -10.84
CA GLU A 12 20.94 -5.47 -9.65
C GLU A 12 20.12 -5.82 -8.40
N MET A 13 18.90 -5.29 -8.31
CA MET A 13 18.00 -5.56 -7.20
C MET A 13 17.50 -7.00 -7.19
N GLU A 14 17.17 -7.56 -8.36
CA GLU A 14 16.77 -8.96 -8.50
C GLU A 14 17.89 -9.91 -8.05
N ARG A 15 19.14 -9.63 -8.46
CA ARG A 15 20.32 -10.37 -7.99
C ARG A 15 20.49 -10.27 -6.47
N ALA A 16 20.46 -9.06 -5.93
CA ALA A 16 20.59 -8.84 -4.49
C ALA A 16 19.45 -9.50 -3.68
N LEU A 17 18.24 -9.57 -4.23
CA LEU A 17 17.11 -10.28 -3.61
C LEU A 17 17.28 -11.80 -3.67
N GLY A 18 17.81 -12.33 -4.77
CA GLY A 18 18.11 -13.77 -4.91
C GLY A 18 19.11 -14.25 -3.87
N GLU A 19 20.13 -13.45 -3.56
CA GLU A 19 21.16 -13.77 -2.55
C GLU A 19 20.64 -13.76 -1.10
N LEU A 20 19.60 -12.98 -0.81
CA LEU A 20 19.08 -12.80 0.56
C LEU A 20 18.16 -13.92 1.05
N GLY A 21 17.76 -14.84 0.16
CA GLY A 21 16.79 -15.89 0.46
C GLY A 21 15.33 -15.40 0.46
N GLU A 22 14.41 -16.34 0.22
CA GLU A 22 13.01 -16.05 -0.11
C GLU A 22 12.26 -15.28 0.98
N GLU A 23 12.52 -15.58 2.26
CA GLU A 23 11.83 -14.94 3.38
C GLU A 23 12.16 -13.45 3.48
N LEU A 24 13.44 -13.10 3.34
CA LEU A 24 13.92 -11.72 3.40
C LEU A 24 13.46 -10.93 2.19
N ALA A 25 13.51 -11.53 0.99
CA ALA A 25 12.97 -10.95 -0.22
C ALA A 25 11.47 -10.66 -0.09
N ASN A 26 10.68 -11.61 0.42
CA ASN A 26 9.25 -11.43 0.69
C ASN A 26 9.00 -10.30 1.70
N LYS A 27 9.80 -10.18 2.77
CA LYS A 27 9.66 -9.11 3.77
C LYS A 27 10.01 -7.73 3.21
N ALA A 28 11.03 -7.65 2.36
CA ALA A 28 11.41 -6.43 1.66
C ALA A 28 10.28 -6.00 0.70
N GLY A 29 9.80 -6.92 -0.13
CA GLY A 29 8.66 -6.70 -1.03
C GLY A 29 7.41 -6.23 -0.29
N ARG A 30 7.07 -6.86 0.84
CA ARG A 30 5.91 -6.48 1.67
C ARG A 30 6.04 -5.05 2.17
N SER A 31 7.24 -4.67 2.62
CA SER A 31 7.52 -3.33 3.12
C SER A 31 7.39 -2.29 2.02
N ALA A 32 7.90 -2.58 0.82
CA ALA A 32 7.87 -1.68 -0.31
C ALA A 32 6.46 -1.39 -0.83
N VAL A 33 5.69 -2.46 -1.09
CA VAL A 33 4.30 -2.29 -1.55
C VAL A 33 3.45 -1.62 -0.47
N SER A 34 3.70 -1.93 0.82
CA SER A 34 3.01 -1.26 1.93
C SER A 34 3.34 0.23 2.02
N ALA A 35 4.60 0.63 1.81
CA ALA A 35 5.01 2.03 1.86
C ALA A 35 4.32 2.85 0.76
N ALA A 36 4.34 2.37 -0.48
CA ALA A 36 3.63 3.00 -1.58
C ALA A 36 2.12 3.06 -1.36
N ALA A 37 1.50 1.98 -0.86
CA ALA A 37 0.07 1.98 -0.54
C ALA A 37 -0.29 3.03 0.53
N ARG A 38 0.56 3.22 1.54
CA ARG A 38 0.38 4.27 2.57
C ARG A 38 0.52 5.67 1.99
N GLN A 39 1.51 5.88 1.13
CA GLN A 39 1.69 7.16 0.44
C GLN A 39 0.47 7.51 -0.42
N LEU A 40 -0.04 6.56 -1.21
CA LEU A 40 -1.27 6.75 -2.00
C LEU A 40 -2.48 7.04 -1.09
N ARG A 41 -2.62 6.30 0.03
CA ARG A 41 -3.68 6.54 1.02
C ARG A 41 -3.62 7.98 1.55
N ASP A 42 -2.44 8.46 1.90
CA ASP A 42 -2.28 9.79 2.52
C ASP A 42 -2.57 10.89 1.51
N GLU A 43 -2.13 10.73 0.26
CA GLU A 43 -2.51 11.66 -0.80
C GLU A 43 -4.01 11.64 -1.08
N LEU A 44 -4.62 10.45 -1.14
CA LEU A 44 -6.07 10.34 -1.31
C LEU A 44 -6.80 11.01 -0.13
N LYS A 45 -6.31 10.91 1.10
CA LYS A 45 -6.90 11.65 2.23
C LYS A 45 -6.75 13.17 2.08
N ARG A 46 -5.64 13.63 1.49
CA ARG A 46 -5.35 15.05 1.28
C ARG A 46 -6.24 15.66 0.22
N THR A 47 -6.44 14.97 -0.89
CA THR A 47 -7.27 15.42 -2.02
C THR A 47 -8.73 14.99 -1.91
N ALA A 48 -9.11 14.32 -0.82
CA ALA A 48 -10.46 13.85 -0.61
C ALA A 48 -11.46 15.02 -0.65
N PRO A 49 -12.52 14.95 -1.47
CA PRO A 49 -13.53 15.97 -1.48
C PRO A 49 -14.25 16.07 -0.13
N VAL A 50 -14.35 17.29 0.39
CA VAL A 50 -15.14 17.61 1.58
C VAL A 50 -16.56 17.99 1.18
N GLY A 51 -17.54 17.48 1.92
CA GLY A 51 -18.93 17.91 1.84
C GLY A 51 -19.32 18.64 3.14
N PRO A 52 -20.34 19.51 3.12
CA PRO A 52 -20.86 20.09 4.35
C PRO A 52 -21.35 18.94 5.25
N GLY A 53 -20.64 18.73 6.37
CA GLY A 53 -20.77 17.55 7.24
C GLY A 53 -22.05 17.53 8.07
N LYS A 54 -23.23 17.49 7.42
CA LYS A 54 -24.50 17.30 8.11
C LYS A 54 -24.93 15.83 7.99
N PRO A 55 -25.25 15.16 9.11
CA PRO A 55 -25.86 13.83 9.08
C PRO A 55 -27.09 13.83 8.18
N LYS A 56 -27.28 12.77 7.39
CA LYS A 56 -28.50 12.65 6.59
C LYS A 56 -29.64 12.30 7.53
N VAL A 57 -30.55 13.25 7.71
CA VAL A 57 -31.78 13.05 8.48
C VAL A 57 -32.86 12.60 7.51
N ARG A 58 -33.52 11.47 7.81
CA ARG A 58 -34.67 10.99 7.08
C ARG A 58 -35.82 10.78 8.05
N THR A 59 -36.93 11.47 7.82
CA THR A 59 -38.17 11.26 8.57
C THR A 59 -39.04 10.29 7.79
N SER A 60 -39.47 9.20 8.41
CA SER A 60 -40.43 8.26 7.82
C SER A 60 -41.83 8.88 7.76
N LYS A 61 -42.72 8.31 6.94
CA LYS A 61 -44.13 8.76 6.84
C LYS A 61 -44.88 8.66 8.19
N GLY A 62 -44.40 7.82 9.12
CA GLY A 62 -44.91 7.68 10.49
C GLY A 62 -44.20 8.55 11.53
N GLY A 63 -43.40 9.54 11.11
CA GLY A 63 -42.73 10.48 12.03
C GLY A 63 -41.41 9.99 12.65
N THR A 64 -40.99 8.75 12.39
CA THR A 64 -39.70 8.23 12.89
C THR A 64 -38.55 8.95 12.22
N VAL A 65 -37.73 9.66 13.01
CA VAL A 65 -36.52 10.33 12.52
C VAL A 65 -35.33 9.38 12.59
N THR A 66 -34.80 8.98 11.44
CA THR A 66 -33.53 8.24 11.35
C THR A 66 -32.41 9.19 10.96
N ARG A 67 -31.36 9.23 11.79
CA ARG A 67 -30.09 9.90 11.45
C ARG A 67 -29.10 8.85 11.00
N THR A 68 -28.61 8.95 9.77
CA THR A 68 -27.57 8.04 9.26
C THR A 68 -26.31 8.83 9.02
N ASP A 69 -25.26 8.49 9.76
CA ASP A 69 -23.90 8.85 9.39
C ASP A 69 -23.40 7.84 8.35
N LEU A 70 -23.22 8.30 7.12
CA LEU A 70 -22.80 7.47 5.98
C LEU A 70 -21.26 7.44 5.84
N GLY A 71 -20.55 7.81 6.90
CA GLY A 71 -19.11 7.76 6.99
C GLY A 71 -18.43 8.91 6.24
N HIS A 72 -17.53 9.61 6.92
CA HIS A 72 -16.71 10.62 6.27
C HIS A 72 -15.66 9.96 5.36
N LEU A 73 -15.59 10.43 4.10
CA LEU A 73 -14.69 9.87 3.08
C LEU A 73 -13.24 9.82 3.58
N LYS A 74 -12.74 10.94 4.09
CA LYS A 74 -11.35 11.08 4.55
C LYS A 74 -10.98 10.07 5.64
N ASP A 75 -11.89 9.81 6.57
CA ASP A 75 -11.66 8.95 7.73
C ASP A 75 -11.74 7.46 7.36
N ASN A 76 -12.45 7.13 6.27
CA ASN A 76 -12.65 5.77 5.82
C ASN A 76 -11.59 5.28 4.81
N ILE A 77 -10.76 6.16 4.25
CA ILE A 77 -9.65 5.78 3.36
C ILE A 77 -8.58 5.01 4.15
N ARG A 78 -8.41 3.73 3.84
CA ARG A 78 -7.52 2.80 4.56
C ARG A 78 -6.75 1.91 3.59
N THR A 79 -5.64 1.37 4.08
CA THR A 79 -4.83 0.36 3.37
C THR A 79 -5.07 -1.01 3.97
N LYS A 80 -5.32 -2.01 3.14
CA LYS A 80 -5.46 -3.41 3.54
C LYS A 80 -4.56 -4.29 2.71
N ARG A 81 -3.93 -5.27 3.35
CA ARG A 81 -3.25 -6.36 2.64
C ARG A 81 -4.29 -7.39 2.22
N GLU A 82 -4.23 -7.81 0.96
CA GLU A 82 -5.09 -8.87 0.45
C GLU A 82 -4.27 -10.09 0.04
N LYS A 83 -4.88 -11.27 0.14
CA LYS A 83 -4.29 -12.50 -0.40
C LYS A 83 -4.27 -12.38 -1.92
N ALA A 84 -3.09 -12.47 -2.53
CA ALA A 84 -3.00 -12.50 -3.97
C ALA A 84 -3.48 -13.87 -4.50
N ARG A 85 -4.12 -13.87 -5.67
CA ARG A 85 -4.55 -15.10 -6.35
C ARG A 85 -3.38 -15.89 -6.94
N LYS A 86 -2.28 -15.20 -7.27
CA LYS A 86 -1.05 -15.80 -7.80
C LYS A 86 -0.02 -15.91 -6.68
N SER A 87 0.70 -17.02 -6.67
CA SER A 87 1.86 -17.22 -5.79
C SER A 87 2.90 -16.12 -6.01
N TYR A 88 3.68 -15.82 -4.97
CA TYR A 88 4.75 -14.80 -4.97
C TYR A 88 4.29 -13.37 -5.32
N THR A 89 2.99 -13.11 -5.29
CA THR A 89 2.44 -11.77 -5.54
C THR A 89 2.06 -11.11 -4.21
N ILE A 90 2.51 -9.88 -4.01
CA ILE A 90 2.17 -9.08 -2.84
C ILE A 90 1.11 -8.05 -3.26
N ARG A 91 -0.07 -8.12 -2.65
CA ARG A 91 -1.20 -7.23 -2.95
C ARG A 91 -1.57 -6.37 -1.75
N TYR A 92 -1.59 -5.06 -1.97
CA TYR A 92 -2.21 -4.08 -1.09
C TYR A 92 -3.30 -3.35 -1.84
N VAL A 93 -4.40 -3.07 -1.13
CA VAL A 93 -5.54 -2.31 -1.65
C VAL A 93 -5.72 -1.09 -0.77
N VAL A 94 -5.89 0.08 -1.41
CA VAL A 94 -6.43 1.27 -0.76
C VAL A 94 -7.94 1.23 -0.95
N HIS A 95 -8.69 1.12 0.13
CA HIS A 95 -10.15 0.99 0.12
C HIS A 95 -10.80 2.14 0.87
N PHE A 96 -12.07 2.41 0.54
CA PHE A 96 -12.83 3.54 1.08
C PHE A 96 -13.77 3.17 2.23
N GLY A 97 -13.57 2.01 2.86
CA GLY A 97 -14.36 1.55 4.00
C GLY A 97 -15.87 1.72 3.80
N ASN A 98 -16.53 2.37 4.75
CA ASN A 98 -17.97 2.64 4.74
C ASN A 98 -18.33 3.96 4.03
N ALA A 99 -17.42 4.59 3.27
CA ALA A 99 -17.71 5.80 2.52
C ALA A 99 -18.56 5.50 1.27
N PHE A 100 -19.84 5.19 1.50
CA PHE A 100 -20.81 4.81 0.47
C PHE A 100 -20.84 5.81 -0.71
N TRP A 101 -20.78 7.11 -0.40
CA TRP A 101 -20.81 8.17 -1.41
C TRP A 101 -19.52 8.32 -2.23
N ALA A 102 -18.41 7.68 -1.82
CA ALA A 102 -17.14 7.74 -2.54
C ALA A 102 -17.28 7.20 -3.97
N LEU A 103 -17.92 6.03 -4.10
CA LEU A 103 -18.08 5.35 -5.39
C LEU A 103 -18.97 6.15 -6.34
N PHE A 104 -20.08 6.70 -5.83
CA PHE A 104 -20.98 7.53 -6.61
C PHE A 104 -20.36 8.84 -7.05
N ARG A 105 -19.47 9.41 -6.23
CA ARG A 105 -18.72 10.59 -6.67
C ARG A 105 -17.71 10.25 -7.76
N GLU A 106 -17.00 9.13 -7.62
CA GLU A 106 -16.01 8.70 -8.60
C GLU A 106 -16.63 8.35 -9.96
N ARG A 107 -17.75 7.62 -9.96
CA ARG A 107 -18.39 7.08 -11.18
C ARG A 107 -19.63 7.81 -11.65
N GLY A 108 -20.19 8.69 -10.83
CA GLY A 108 -21.47 9.33 -11.09
C GLY A 108 -22.66 8.45 -10.75
N THR A 109 -23.85 9.01 -10.95
CA THR A 109 -25.17 8.36 -10.88
C THR A 109 -26.01 8.84 -12.06
N VAL A 110 -27.19 8.27 -12.25
CA VAL A 110 -28.16 8.73 -13.27
C VAL A 110 -28.43 10.24 -13.17
N ARG A 111 -28.39 10.83 -11.97
CA ARG A 111 -28.73 12.24 -11.72
C ARG A 111 -27.53 13.15 -11.44
N GLN A 112 -26.32 12.60 -11.34
CA GLN A 112 -25.11 13.37 -11.02
C GLN A 112 -23.94 12.86 -11.85
N PRO A 113 -23.26 13.71 -12.64
CA PRO A 113 -22.13 13.28 -13.45
C PRO A 113 -20.94 12.83 -12.58
N PRO A 114 -20.07 11.95 -13.11
CA PRO A 114 -18.83 11.54 -12.43
C PRO A 114 -17.96 12.76 -12.12
N ARG A 115 -17.39 12.77 -10.91
CA ARG A 115 -16.39 13.73 -10.46
C ARG A 115 -15.19 12.93 -9.93
N PRO A 116 -14.44 12.27 -10.83
CA PRO A 116 -13.38 11.37 -10.45
C PRO A 116 -12.26 12.14 -9.77
N TRP A 117 -11.71 11.54 -8.73
CA TRP A 117 -10.64 12.14 -7.94
C TRP A 117 -9.61 11.09 -7.55
N ALA A 118 -10.04 9.87 -7.25
CA ALA A 118 -9.13 8.81 -6.80
C ALA A 118 -8.32 8.22 -7.96
N GLY A 119 -8.97 7.89 -9.08
CA GLY A 119 -8.30 7.39 -10.29
C GLY A 119 -7.27 8.36 -10.84
N PRO A 120 -7.62 9.64 -11.10
CA PRO A 120 -6.67 10.65 -11.54
C PRO A 120 -5.52 10.87 -10.55
N THR A 121 -5.78 10.77 -9.24
CA THR A 121 -4.72 10.88 -8.23
C THR A 121 -3.75 9.72 -8.31
N PHE A 122 -4.25 8.49 -8.45
CA PHE A 122 -3.39 7.33 -8.66
C PHE A 122 -2.53 7.49 -9.92
N GLU A 123 -3.12 7.88 -11.05
CA GLU A 123 -2.42 8.08 -12.33
C GLU A 123 -1.28 9.09 -12.21
N ARG A 124 -1.53 10.25 -11.60
CA ARG A 124 -0.50 11.28 -11.37
C ARG A 124 0.63 10.78 -10.46
N MET A 125 0.32 9.92 -9.49
CA MET A 125 1.30 9.43 -8.52
C MET A 125 2.10 8.22 -8.99
N GLN A 126 1.78 7.57 -10.12
CA GLN A 126 2.36 6.28 -10.50
C GLN A 126 3.88 6.23 -10.37
N MET A 127 4.58 7.22 -10.93
CA MET A 127 6.05 7.29 -10.88
C MET A 127 6.58 7.50 -9.46
N GLN A 128 5.91 8.35 -8.66
CA GLN A 128 6.31 8.60 -7.27
C GLN A 128 6.13 7.36 -6.38
N LEU A 129 5.05 6.60 -6.61
CA LEU A 129 4.78 5.35 -5.90
C LEU A 129 5.83 4.29 -6.27
N LEU A 130 6.18 4.18 -7.57
CA LEU A 130 7.23 3.27 -8.03
C LEU A 130 8.59 3.59 -7.41
N ASN A 131 8.97 4.88 -7.39
CA ASN A 131 10.21 5.31 -6.75
C ASN A 131 10.22 4.99 -5.26
N THR A 132 9.09 5.17 -4.58
CA THR A 132 8.96 4.82 -3.16
C THR A 132 9.07 3.33 -2.91
N MET A 133 8.54 2.49 -3.81
CA MET A 133 8.74 1.04 -3.75
C MET A 133 10.23 0.71 -3.90
N LEU A 134 10.89 1.27 -4.92
CA LEU A 134 12.30 1.03 -5.21
C LEU A 134 13.21 1.44 -4.04
N ASP A 135 13.02 2.65 -3.51
CA ASP A 135 13.80 3.15 -2.37
C ASP A 135 13.59 2.29 -1.13
N THR A 136 12.35 1.86 -0.88
CA THR A 136 12.05 1.00 0.26
C THR A 136 12.67 -0.39 0.06
N LEU A 137 12.64 -0.95 -1.15
CA LEU A 137 13.31 -2.21 -1.47
C LEU A 137 14.80 -2.10 -1.22
N ARG A 138 15.48 -1.10 -1.79
CA ARG A 138 16.92 -0.84 -1.61
C ARG A 138 17.30 -0.73 -0.14
N LYS A 139 16.54 0.04 0.65
CA LYS A 139 16.78 0.18 2.09
C LYS A 139 16.62 -1.15 2.83
N ARG A 140 15.63 -1.96 2.46
CA ARG A 140 15.34 -3.23 3.13
C ARG A 140 16.33 -4.34 2.73
N THR A 141 16.75 -4.40 1.47
CA THR A 141 17.77 -5.36 1.02
C THR A 141 19.12 -5.04 1.65
N ALA A 142 19.54 -3.76 1.66
CA ALA A 142 20.77 -3.36 2.36
C ALA A 142 20.73 -3.68 3.86
N ALA A 143 19.61 -3.43 4.53
CA ALA A 143 19.44 -3.79 5.94
C ALA A 143 19.47 -5.32 6.17
N ALA A 144 18.89 -6.09 5.25
CA ALA A 144 18.89 -7.54 5.29
C ALA A 144 20.32 -8.11 5.10
N ALA A 145 21.07 -7.61 4.12
CA ALA A 145 22.46 -8.00 3.87
C ALA A 145 23.34 -7.73 5.10
N ARG A 146 23.20 -6.54 5.71
CA ARG A 146 23.89 -6.22 6.99
C ARG A 146 23.52 -7.18 8.12
N ARG A 147 22.27 -7.64 8.18
CA ARG A 147 21.81 -8.59 9.20
C ARG A 147 22.43 -9.97 9.00
N VAL A 148 22.48 -10.45 7.76
CA VAL A 148 23.12 -11.72 7.41
C VAL A 148 24.61 -11.68 7.74
N ALA A 149 25.33 -10.62 7.34
CA ALA A 149 26.75 -10.46 7.65
C ALA A 149 27.02 -10.43 9.17
N ARG A 150 26.17 -9.74 9.95
CA ARG A 150 26.26 -9.75 11.43
C ARG A 150 26.01 -11.13 12.02
N GLN A 151 25.06 -11.89 11.47
CA GLN A 151 24.75 -13.25 11.94
C GLN A 151 25.90 -14.21 11.63
N GLN A 152 26.49 -14.14 10.44
CA GLN A 152 27.68 -14.91 10.06
C GLN A 152 28.87 -14.61 10.97
N LYS A 153 29.14 -13.32 11.26
CA LYS A 153 30.21 -12.93 12.19
C LYS A 153 29.98 -13.49 13.61
N ARG A 154 28.72 -13.53 14.07
CA ARG A 154 28.37 -14.08 15.39
C ARG A 154 28.54 -15.60 15.46
N ILE A 155 28.24 -16.31 14.38
CA ILE A 155 28.44 -17.76 14.29
C ILE A 155 29.94 -18.09 14.26
N GLY A 156 30.73 -17.37 13.45
CA GLY A 156 32.18 -17.56 13.37
C GLY A 156 32.95 -17.23 14.66
N HIS A 157 32.39 -16.39 15.54
CA HIS A 157 33.00 -16.08 16.84
C HIS A 157 32.75 -17.15 17.91
N ASN A 158 31.70 -17.98 17.78
CA ASN A 158 31.34 -19.02 18.75
C ASN A 158 31.89 -20.43 18.37
N GLY A 159 32.73 -20.54 17.35
CA GLY A 159 33.32 -21.80 16.87
C GLY A 159 34.84 -21.93 17.08
N GLY A 160 35.35 -21.55 18.25
CA GLY A 160 36.74 -21.82 18.67
C GLY A 160 36.95 -23.31 19.04
N PRO A 161 38.18 -23.84 18.92
CA PRO A 161 38.47 -25.18 18.43
C PRO A 161 38.01 -26.29 19.38
N ALA A 162 37.58 -27.41 18.79
CA ALA A 162 37.60 -28.69 19.50
C ALA A 162 39.05 -28.95 19.91
N LEU A 163 39.29 -28.98 21.22
CA LEU A 163 40.53 -29.48 21.80
C LEU A 163 40.69 -30.92 21.34
N GLU A 164 41.69 -31.15 20.48
CA GLU A 164 42.32 -32.46 20.36
C GLU A 164 43.11 -32.67 21.65
N ASP A 165 42.73 -33.69 22.42
CA ASP A 165 43.56 -34.40 23.40
C ASP A 165 43.27 -35.90 23.25
#